data_AF-A0A960KC97-F1
#
_entry.id   AF-A0A960KC97-F1
#
_cell.length_a   1.000
_cell.length_b   1.000
_cell.length_c   1.000
_cell.angle_alpha   90.00
_cell.angle_beta   90.00
_cell.angle_gamma   90.00
#
_symmetry.space_group_name_H-M   'P 1'
#
loop_
_entity.id
_entity.type
_entity.pdbx_description
1 polymer ?
#
loop_
_entity_poly.entity_id
_entity_poly.type
_entity_poly.pdbx_seq_one_letter_code
_entity_poly.pdbx_strand_id
1 'polypeptide(L)' 'QCWISFDADESTLAFTASSPLVGADRIIWATDYPHPDAKIPGCTAELARALSPLPLDQQRLIAGGNARTLYGI' A
#
# COMPACT_ATOMS: atom_id res chain seq x y z
N GLN A 1 15.31 8.34 7.16
CA GLN A 1 14.37 7.22 6.95
C GLN A 1 13.11 7.81 6.32
N CYS A 2 12.56 7.16 5.29
CA CYS A 2 11.47 7.69 4.46
C CYS A 2 10.28 6.71 4.40
N TRP A 3 9.13 7.20 3.98
CA TRP A 3 7.92 6.41 3.68
C TRP A 3 7.64 6.47 2.18
N ILE A 4 7.02 5.44 1.63
CA ILE A 4 6.68 5.34 0.20
C ILE A 4 5.18 5.12 0.10
N SER A 5 4.52 5.90 -0.75
CA SER A 5 3.10 5.72 -1.09
C SER A 5 2.96 5.03 -2.44
N PHE A 6 1.95 4.18 -2.54
CA PHE A 6 1.57 3.44 -3.73
C PHE A 6 0.12 3.71 -4.11
N ASP A 7 -0.18 3.60 -5.40
CA ASP A 7 -1.55 3.47 -5.87
C ASP A 7 -2.04 2.03 -5.66
N ALA A 8 -3.36 1.86 -5.64
CA ALA A 8 -3.98 0.57 -5.33
C ALA A 8 -3.67 -0.55 -6.34
N ASP A 9 -3.28 -0.22 -7.57
CA ASP A 9 -2.99 -1.16 -8.66
C ASP A 9 -1.50 -1.27 -9.02
N GLU A 10 -0.60 -0.73 -8.20
CA GLU A 10 0.82 -0.71 -8.54
C GLU A 10 1.44 -2.13 -8.51
N SER A 11 1.93 -2.53 -9.68
CA SER A 11 2.53 -3.84 -9.95
C SER A 11 3.76 -4.18 -9.11
N THR A 12 4.51 -3.16 -8.68
CA THR A 12 5.76 -3.32 -7.93
C THR A 12 5.56 -3.37 -6.41
N LEU A 13 4.32 -3.28 -5.93
CA LEU A 13 4.01 -3.28 -4.50
C LEU A 13 4.57 -4.53 -3.80
N ALA A 14 4.26 -5.73 -4.29
CA ALA A 14 4.66 -6.97 -3.63
C ALA A 14 6.18 -7.17 -3.63
N PHE A 15 6.84 -6.79 -4.74
CA PHE A 15 8.29 -6.78 -4.86
C PHE A 15 8.94 -5.84 -3.83
N THR A 16 8.41 -4.63 -3.71
CA THR A 16 8.92 -3.60 -2.79
C THR A 16 8.69 -3.99 -1.34
N ALA A 17 7.52 -4.53 -1.00
CA ALA A 17 7.18 -5.01 0.33
C ALA A 17 8.09 -6.17 0.80
N SER A 18 8.51 -7.03 -0.13
CA SER A 18 9.41 -8.16 0.15
C SER A 18 10.90 -7.79 0.09
N SER A 19 11.23 -6.55 -0.32
CA SER A 19 12.62 -6.11 -0.46
C SER A 19 13.29 -5.94 0.91
N PRO A 20 14.51 -6.45 1.11
CA PRO A 20 15.26 -6.23 2.35
C PRO A 20 15.73 -4.77 2.52
N LEU A 21 15.63 -3.95 1.48
CA LEU A 21 16.02 -2.54 1.53
C LEU A 21 14.87 -1.62 1.93
N VAL A 22 13.63 -2.02 1.66
CA VAL A 22 12.44 -1.20 1.88
C VAL A 22 11.55 -1.80 2.96
N GLY A 23 11.08 -3.03 2.74
CA GLY A 23 10.19 -3.72 3.66
C GLY A 23 8.76 -3.20 3.65
N ALA A 24 7.82 -4.08 4.01
CA ALA A 24 6.41 -3.75 4.11
C ALA A 24 6.11 -2.68 5.19
N ASP A 25 6.98 -2.47 6.18
CA ASP A 25 6.80 -1.51 7.28
C ASP A 25 7.02 -0.04 6.87
N ARG A 26 7.43 0.21 5.62
CA ARG A 26 7.67 1.56 5.08
C ARG A 26 6.71 1.99 3.98
N ILE A 27 5.69 1.18 3.72
CA ILE A 27 4.75 1.37 2.61
C ILE A 27 3.40 1.83 3.13
N ILE A 28 2.91 2.96 2.62
CA ILE A 28 1.50 3.37 2.71
C ILE A 28 0.90 3.33 1.30
N TRP A 29 -0.41 3.56 1.20
CA TRP A 29 -1.09 3.68 -0.08
C TRP A 29 -2.05 4.88 -0.06
N ALA A 30 -2.42 5.34 -1.24
CA ALA A 30 -3.43 6.38 -1.42
C ALA A 30 -4.32 6.04 -2.62
N THR A 31 -5.50 6.67 -2.67
CA THR A 31 -6.37 6.59 -3.85
C THR A 31 -5.98 7.56 -4.95
N ASP A 32 -5.11 8.53 -4.60
CA ASP A 32 -4.71 9.68 -5.42
C ASP A 32 -5.89 10.47 -6.03
N TYR A 33 -6.99 10.58 -5.27
CA TYR A 33 -8.15 11.34 -5.71
C TYR A 33 -7.86 12.85 -5.64
N PRO A 34 -8.25 13.66 -6.64
CA PRO A 34 -9.13 13.37 -7.78
C PRO A 34 -8.39 13.14 -9.11
N HIS A 35 -7.18 12.57 -9.11
CA HIS A 35 -6.47 12.39 -10.36
C HIS A 35 -7.23 11.48 -11.34
N PRO A 36 -7.09 11.71 -12.66
CA PRO A 36 -7.88 10.99 -13.67
C PRO A 36 -7.68 9.47 -13.68
N ASP A 37 -6.56 9.00 -13.16
CA ASP A 37 -6.16 7.60 -13.07
C ASP A 37 -6.50 6.93 -11.74
N ALA A 38 -7.06 7.68 -10.78
CA ALA A 38 -7.58 7.15 -9.53
C ALA A 38 -8.63 6.06 -9.79
N LYS A 39 -8.50 4.91 -9.11
CA LYS A 39 -9.41 3.75 -9.29
C LYS A 39 -10.71 3.91 -8.51
N ILE A 40 -11.47 4.96 -8.78
CA ILE A 40 -12.72 5.26 -8.07
C ILE A 40 -13.92 5.15 -9.03
N PRO A 41 -14.91 4.29 -8.75
CA PRO A 41 -15.00 3.34 -7.62
C PRO A 41 -14.10 2.09 -7.82
N GLY A 42 -13.82 1.36 -6.74
CA GLY A 42 -13.13 0.05 -6.80
C GLY A 42 -11.75 -0.02 -6.14
N CYS A 43 -11.20 1.11 -5.70
CA CYS A 43 -9.84 1.24 -5.19
C CYS A 43 -9.47 0.23 -4.09
N THR A 44 -10.36 0.01 -3.13
CA THR A 44 -10.11 -0.97 -2.04
C THR A 44 -10.10 -2.42 -2.53
N ALA A 45 -10.88 -2.75 -3.57
CA ALA A 45 -10.89 -4.07 -4.18
C ALA A 45 -9.65 -4.32 -5.06
N GLU A 46 -9.13 -3.28 -5.71
CA GLU A 46 -7.82 -3.31 -6.40
C GLU A 46 -6.69 -3.53 -5.39
N LEU A 47 -6.65 -2.73 -4.32
CA LEU A 47 -5.65 -2.86 -3.28
C LEU A 47 -5.65 -4.27 -2.67
N ALA A 48 -6.84 -4.81 -2.35
CA ALA A 48 -6.95 -6.17 -1.81
C ALA A 48 -6.36 -7.22 -2.76
N ARG A 49 -6.52 -7.06 -4.08
CA ARG A 49 -5.90 -7.93 -5.08
C ARG A 49 -4.39 -7.75 -5.12
N ALA A 50 -3.89 -6.52 -5.13
CA ALA A 50 -2.45 -6.22 -5.12
C ALA A 50 -1.74 -6.76 -3.87
N LEU A 51 -2.42 -6.73 -2.71
CA LEU A 51 -1.90 -7.24 -1.44
C LEU A 51 -1.99 -8.77 -1.30
N SER A 52 -2.87 -9.44 -2.04
CA SER A 52 -3.14 -10.88 -1.89
C SER A 52 -1.93 -11.82 -1.95
N PRO A 53 -0.82 -11.52 -2.67
CA PRO A 53 0.38 -12.37 -2.67
C PRO A 53 1.23 -12.26 -1.39
N LEU A 54 1.02 -11.23 -0.57
CA LEU A 54 1.83 -10.98 0.62
C LEU A 54 1.35 -11.74 1.85
N PRO A 55 2.22 -12.02 2.82
CA PRO A 55 1.83 -12.48 4.15
C PRO A 55 0.80 -11.57 4.82
N LEU A 56 -0.14 -12.16 5.58
CA LEU A 56 -1.30 -11.44 6.14
C LEU A 56 -0.94 -10.27 7.06
N ASP A 57 0.17 -10.38 7.80
CA ASP A 57 0.72 -9.32 8.63
C ASP A 57 1.17 -8.12 7.79
N GLN A 58 1.85 -8.36 6.67
CA GLN A 58 2.25 -7.30 5.72
C GLN A 58 1.04 -6.65 5.06
N GLN A 59 0.03 -7.44 4.68
CA GLN A 59 -1.23 -6.89 4.15
C GLN A 59 -1.87 -5.92 5.13
N ARG A 60 -1.92 -6.27 6.43
CA ARG A 60 -2.49 -5.42 7.49
C ARG A 60 -1.68 -4.15 7.72
N LEU A 61 -0.34 -4.24 7.66
CA LEU A 61 0.53 -3.07 7.74
C LEU A 61 0.22 -2.10 6.60
N ILE A 62 0.24 -2.58 5.36
CA ILE A 62 0.08 -1.72 4.18
C ILE A 62 -1.36 -1.17 4.08
N ALA A 63 -2.37 -2.00 4.32
CA ALA A 63 -3.78 -1.58 4.21
C ALA A 63 -4.16 -0.43 5.15
N GLY A 64 -3.46 -0.27 6.28
CA GLY A 64 -3.68 0.88 7.16
C GLY A 64 -2.80 0.95 8.41
N GLY A 65 -2.17 -0.14 8.85
CA GLY A 65 -1.31 -0.13 10.04
C GLY A 65 -0.13 0.85 9.96
N ASN A 66 0.46 0.99 8.78
CA ASN A 66 1.55 1.92 8.52
C ASN A 66 1.09 3.37 8.53
N ALA A 67 -0.07 3.67 7.92
CA ALA A 67 -0.67 5.00 7.97
C ALA A 67 -0.96 5.41 9.42
N ARG A 68 -1.48 4.47 10.23
CA ARG A 68 -1.69 4.68 11.66
C ARG A 68 -0.40 5.06 12.40
N THR A 69 0.69 4.34 12.11
CA THR A 69 2.00 4.59 12.72
C THR A 69 2.60 5.91 12.26
N LEU A 70 2.53 6.22 10.96
CA LEU A 70 3.05 7.44 10.36
C LEU A 70 2.33 8.69 10.85
N TYR A 71 1.00 8.66 10.86
CA TYR A 71 0.18 9.83 11.19
C TYR A 71 -0.20 9.92 12.67
N GLY A 72 0.06 8.89 13.48
CA GLY A 72 -0.24 8.89 14.92
C GLY A 72 -1.73 8.87 15.24
N ILE A 73 -2.52 8.14 14.44
CA ILE A 73 -4.00 8.07 14.55
C ILE A 73 -4.52 6.77 15.19
#